data_AF-A0A2K6TEK1-F1
#
_entry.id   AF-A0A2K6TEK1-F1
#
_cell.length_a   1.000
_cell.length_b   1.000
_cell.length_c   1.000
_cell.angle_alpha   90.00
_cell.angle_beta   90.00
_cell.angle_gamma   90.00
#
_symmetry.space_group_name_H-M   'P 1'
#
loop_
_entity.id
_entity.type
_entity.pdbx_description
1 polymer ?
#
loop_
_entity_poly.entity_id
_entity_poly.type
_entity_poly.pdbx_seq_one_letter_code
_entity_poly.pdbx_strand_id
1 'polypeptide(L)'
;QMDPDTFFYNFYNRPILSHRNTVWLCYEVKMKTNDRSRPPLVAKIFQGQVYSKPQHHREMRFFHWFHKWKPHSDQAYEVTWYVSWSPCPVCARNVAEFLAEDGKVTLTIFVANLFYFWDPHYREEFCRLCQKRDSPHLPKHYTLLCITLGEVLGHLIAPGTFTYNFTNDPWVLARHQTYLCYEVEDLHNGTCVPLDQHRGFILNELCLLDLISFWKLKQAQHYRVTCFISWSPCFSCAEKVAEFLQENPYASLCIFAARICDYQQGYKKGLRRLDGAEAPISVMKYSEFRHCWDSFLDHQGHPFQPWDGLDKHSQALSGRLQAILQGN
;
A
#
# COMPACT_ATOMS: atom_id res chain seq x y z
N GLN A 1 -14.67 -23.97 -15.90
CA GLN A 1 -14.71 -22.52 -16.17
C GLN A 1 -15.30 -21.83 -14.95
N MET A 2 -14.98 -20.56 -14.73
CA MET A 2 -15.59 -19.74 -13.68
C MET A 2 -16.83 -19.06 -14.22
N ASP A 3 -17.89 -19.00 -13.42
CA ASP A 3 -19.08 -18.23 -13.73
C ASP A 3 -18.77 -16.70 -13.79
N PRO A 4 -19.31 -15.94 -14.76
CA PRO A 4 -19.02 -14.52 -14.90
C PRO A 4 -19.31 -13.69 -13.65
N ASP A 5 -20.41 -13.96 -12.93
CA ASP A 5 -20.75 -13.22 -11.72
C ASP A 5 -19.73 -13.49 -10.61
N THR A 6 -19.25 -14.72 -10.51
CA THR A 6 -18.15 -15.12 -9.62
C THR A 6 -16.85 -14.42 -9.99
N PHE A 7 -16.54 -14.29 -11.28
CA PHE A 7 -15.35 -13.56 -11.75
C PHE A 7 -15.43 -12.08 -11.39
N PHE A 8 -16.52 -11.40 -11.74
CA PHE A 8 -16.73 -10.00 -11.37
C PHE A 8 -16.71 -9.84 -9.85
N TYR A 9 -17.37 -10.71 -9.11
CA TYR A 9 -17.38 -10.60 -7.66
C TYR A 9 -16.01 -10.82 -7.03
N ASN A 10 -15.08 -11.60 -7.58
CA ASN A 10 -13.81 -11.90 -6.90
C ASN A 10 -12.61 -11.14 -7.47
N PHE A 11 -12.60 -10.81 -8.76
CA PHE A 11 -11.49 -10.15 -9.44
C PHE A 11 -11.71 -8.64 -9.65
N TYR A 12 -12.85 -8.10 -9.22
CA TYR A 12 -13.09 -6.66 -9.23
C TYR A 12 -12.28 -5.96 -8.13
N ASN A 13 -11.54 -4.92 -8.54
CA ASN A 13 -10.49 -4.23 -7.79
C ASN A 13 -10.95 -2.94 -7.10
N ARG A 14 -12.19 -2.91 -6.58
CA ARG A 14 -12.71 -1.76 -5.79
C ARG A 14 -12.45 -1.93 -4.28
N PRO A 15 -12.38 -0.83 -3.50
CA PRO A 15 -11.81 -0.83 -2.15
C PRO A 15 -12.67 -1.43 -1.03
N ILE A 16 -13.94 -1.74 -1.29
CA ILE A 16 -14.89 -2.22 -0.27
C ILE A 16 -15.07 -3.73 -0.41
N LEU A 17 -14.22 -4.53 0.26
CA LEU A 17 -14.26 -5.99 0.16
C LEU A 17 -14.38 -6.70 1.53
N SER A 18 -14.99 -6.05 2.53
CA SER A 18 -15.07 -6.48 3.93
C SER A 18 -15.80 -7.81 4.22
N HIS A 19 -16.22 -8.57 3.20
CA HIS A 19 -16.97 -9.83 3.36
C HIS A 19 -16.53 -10.98 2.42
N ARG A 20 -15.43 -10.82 1.68
CA ARG A 20 -14.98 -11.85 0.73
C ARG A 20 -14.09 -12.89 1.42
N ASN A 21 -14.68 -14.01 1.83
CA ASN A 21 -13.96 -15.10 2.50
C ASN A 21 -13.40 -16.16 1.54
N THR A 22 -13.65 -16.00 0.24
CA THR A 22 -13.23 -16.95 -0.80
C THR A 22 -12.14 -16.33 -1.66
N VAL A 23 -11.08 -17.10 -1.89
CA VAL A 23 -9.93 -16.71 -2.70
C VAL A 23 -9.79 -17.63 -3.90
N TRP A 24 -9.42 -17.05 -5.04
CA TRP A 24 -9.35 -17.73 -6.32
C TRP A 24 -7.95 -17.61 -6.90
N LEU A 25 -7.47 -18.69 -7.52
CA LEU A 25 -6.23 -18.76 -8.29
C LEU A 25 -6.56 -19.49 -9.59
N CYS A 26 -6.60 -18.73 -10.68
CA CYS A 26 -6.60 -19.28 -12.02
C CYS A 26 -5.14 -19.40 -12.46
N TYR A 27 -4.76 -20.49 -13.12
CA TYR A 27 -3.40 -20.64 -13.61
C TYR A 27 -3.35 -21.26 -14.99
N GLU A 28 -2.28 -20.91 -15.69
CA GLU A 28 -1.89 -21.47 -16.97
C GLU A 28 -0.45 -21.96 -16.89
N VAL A 29 -0.17 -23.11 -17.51
CA VAL A 29 1.19 -23.67 -17.63
C VAL A 29 1.53 -23.83 -19.11
N LYS A 30 2.63 -23.23 -19.53
CA LYS A 30 3.20 -23.27 -20.87
C LYS A 30 4.61 -23.85 -20.85
N MET A 31 5.06 -24.42 -21.96
CA MET A 31 6.48 -24.74 -22.12
C MET A 31 7.24 -23.47 -22.47
N LYS A 32 8.42 -23.31 -21.88
CA LYS A 32 9.32 -22.20 -22.23
C LYS A 32 9.91 -22.48 -23.61
N THR A 33 9.33 -21.87 -24.63
CA THR A 33 9.76 -21.99 -26.04
C THR A 33 9.78 -20.61 -26.68
N ASN A 34 10.52 -20.45 -27.78
CA ASN A 34 10.58 -19.16 -28.50
C ASN A 34 9.27 -18.79 -29.19
N ASP A 35 8.32 -19.72 -29.30
CA ASP A 35 7.02 -19.51 -29.93
C ASP A 35 5.94 -19.25 -28.87
N ARG A 36 5.57 -17.97 -28.72
CA ARG A 36 4.53 -17.52 -27.77
C ARG A 36 3.10 -17.81 -28.24
N SER A 37 2.90 -18.27 -29.48
CA SER A 37 1.57 -18.58 -30.02
C SER A 37 1.05 -19.96 -29.59
N ARG A 38 1.90 -20.77 -28.96
CA ARG A 38 1.53 -22.11 -28.51
C ARG A 38 0.47 -22.07 -27.39
N PRO A 39 -0.55 -22.94 -27.46
CA PRO A 39 -1.57 -23.02 -26.42
C PRO A 39 -0.99 -23.52 -25.09
N PRO A 40 -1.61 -23.17 -23.94
CA PRO A 40 -1.21 -23.69 -22.65
C PRO A 40 -1.39 -25.21 -22.59
N LEU A 41 -0.44 -25.90 -21.95
CA LEU A 41 -0.54 -27.33 -21.68
C LEU A 41 -1.67 -27.64 -20.69
N VAL A 42 -1.84 -26.75 -19.71
CA VAL A 42 -2.86 -26.85 -18.68
C VAL A 42 -3.37 -25.44 -18.37
N ALA A 43 -4.68 -25.31 -18.26
CA ALA A 43 -5.35 -24.15 -17.68
C ALA A 43 -6.42 -24.62 -16.70
N LYS A 44 -6.31 -24.23 -15.42
CA LYS A 44 -7.15 -24.75 -14.33
C LYS A 44 -7.38 -23.69 -13.26
N ILE A 45 -8.32 -23.99 -12.35
CA ILE A 45 -8.77 -23.07 -11.30
C ILE A 45 -8.66 -23.78 -9.95
N PHE A 46 -8.01 -23.15 -8.98
CA PHE A 46 -8.08 -23.49 -7.57
C PHE A 46 -8.90 -22.44 -6.81
N GLN A 47 -9.80 -22.93 -5.96
CA GLN A 47 -10.53 -22.11 -4.98
C GLN A 47 -10.06 -22.45 -3.57
N GLY A 48 -10.08 -21.47 -2.68
CA GLY A 48 -9.73 -21.65 -1.27
C GLY A 48 -10.49 -20.66 -0.39
N GLN A 49 -10.35 -20.83 0.93
CA GLN A 49 -10.89 -19.89 1.90
C GLN A 49 -9.77 -19.07 2.54
N VAL A 50 -10.05 -17.79 2.73
CA VAL A 50 -9.17 -16.79 3.33
C VAL A 50 -8.64 -17.24 4.70
N TYR A 51 -9.52 -17.71 5.57
CA TYR A 51 -9.22 -18.05 6.97
C TYR A 51 -8.82 -19.52 7.20
N SER A 52 -8.44 -20.23 6.13
CA SER A 52 -7.94 -21.60 6.27
C SER A 52 -6.46 -21.60 6.70
N LYS A 53 -5.97 -22.68 7.31
CA LYS A 53 -4.53 -22.82 7.62
C LYS A 53 -3.71 -22.69 6.31
N PRO A 54 -2.51 -22.08 6.32
CA PRO A 54 -1.72 -21.82 5.10
C PRO A 54 -1.51 -23.04 4.20
N GLN A 55 -1.39 -24.24 4.77
CA GLN A 55 -1.27 -25.51 4.02
C GLN A 55 -2.47 -25.82 3.09
N HIS A 56 -3.64 -25.21 3.33
CA HIS A 56 -4.85 -25.39 2.53
C HIS A 56 -5.10 -24.22 1.56
N HIS A 57 -4.23 -23.20 1.57
CA HIS A 57 -4.33 -22.07 0.68
C HIS A 57 -4.13 -22.51 -0.78
N ARG A 58 -4.70 -21.75 -1.71
CA ARG A 58 -4.71 -22.06 -3.15
C ARG A 58 -3.30 -22.19 -3.75
N GLU A 59 -2.34 -21.43 -3.22
CA GLU A 59 -0.93 -21.44 -3.58
C GLU A 59 -0.30 -22.79 -3.23
N MET A 60 -0.52 -23.29 -2.01
CA MET A 60 0.02 -24.59 -1.57
C MET A 60 -0.66 -25.77 -2.27
N ARG A 61 -1.97 -25.65 -2.56
CA ARG A 61 -2.71 -26.62 -3.38
C ARG A 61 -2.16 -26.69 -4.80
N PHE A 62 -1.80 -25.54 -5.39
CA PHE A 62 -1.14 -25.50 -6.68
C PHE A 62 0.18 -26.25 -6.63
N PHE A 63 1.05 -26.01 -5.63
CA PHE A 63 2.34 -26.70 -5.58
C PHE A 63 2.22 -28.19 -5.38
N HIS A 64 1.33 -28.63 -4.49
CA HIS A 64 1.08 -30.05 -4.30
C HIS A 64 0.63 -30.73 -5.60
N TRP A 65 -0.21 -30.05 -6.38
CA TRP A 65 -0.61 -30.53 -7.70
C TRP A 65 0.54 -30.47 -8.72
N PHE A 66 1.25 -29.34 -8.81
CA PHE A 66 2.28 -29.09 -9.81
C PHE A 66 3.48 -30.02 -9.63
N HIS A 67 3.86 -30.32 -8.39
CA HIS A 67 4.90 -31.29 -8.07
C HIS A 67 4.57 -32.70 -8.55
N LYS A 68 3.29 -33.10 -8.48
CA LYS A 68 2.80 -34.38 -9.01
C LYS A 68 2.62 -34.38 -10.52
N TRP A 69 2.25 -33.23 -11.08
CA TRP A 69 1.92 -33.09 -12.50
C TRP A 69 3.16 -32.91 -13.38
N LYS A 70 4.15 -32.14 -12.91
CA LYS A 70 5.40 -31.88 -13.63
C LYS A 70 6.15 -33.21 -13.75
N PRO A 71 6.25 -33.81 -14.95
CA PRO A 71 7.11 -34.97 -15.15
C PRO A 71 8.55 -34.58 -14.77
N HIS A 72 9.37 -35.52 -14.31
CA HIS A 72 10.82 -35.32 -14.12
C HIS A 72 11.53 -35.16 -15.49
N SER A 73 11.13 -34.13 -16.24
CA SER A 73 11.59 -33.75 -17.57
C SER A 73 12.61 -32.62 -17.43
N ASP A 74 13.60 -32.60 -18.31
CA ASP A 74 14.58 -31.51 -18.40
C ASP A 74 13.99 -30.19 -18.93
N GLN A 75 12.70 -30.17 -19.22
CA GLN A 75 12.02 -29.05 -19.84
C GLN A 75 11.73 -27.90 -18.87
N ALA A 76 11.86 -26.68 -19.39
CA ALA A 76 11.50 -25.47 -18.68
C ALA A 76 10.04 -25.07 -18.90
N TYR A 77 9.40 -24.56 -17.85
CA TYR A 77 7.99 -24.20 -17.83
C TYR A 77 7.78 -22.74 -17.46
N GLU A 78 6.79 -22.12 -18.08
CA GLU A 78 6.27 -20.79 -17.74
C GLU A 78 4.87 -20.96 -17.15
N VAL A 79 4.71 -20.56 -15.90
CA VAL A 79 3.47 -20.60 -15.15
C VAL A 79 2.98 -19.16 -14.99
N THR A 80 1.69 -18.95 -15.24
CA THR A 80 1.03 -17.67 -14.97
C THR A 80 -0.12 -17.90 -14.01
N TRP A 81 -0.19 -17.12 -12.94
CA TRP A 81 -1.31 -17.09 -12.01
C TRP A 81 -2.10 -15.79 -12.16
N TYR A 82 -3.41 -15.89 -12.08
CA TYR A 82 -4.33 -14.78 -11.87
C TYR A 82 -5.05 -15.03 -10.54
N VAL A 83 -4.72 -14.22 -9.54
CA VAL A 83 -5.22 -14.40 -8.18
C VAL A 83 -6.16 -13.28 -7.77
N SER A 84 -7.28 -13.63 -7.12
CA SER A 84 -8.24 -12.64 -6.63
C SER A 84 -7.70 -11.80 -5.48
N TRP A 85 -6.77 -12.35 -4.70
CA TRP A 85 -6.05 -11.70 -3.62
C TRP A 85 -4.56 -12.02 -3.72
N SER A 86 -3.66 -11.21 -3.14
CA SER A 86 -2.24 -11.59 -3.04
C SER A 86 -2.06 -12.82 -2.13
N PRO A 87 -0.95 -13.57 -2.30
CA PRO A 87 -0.60 -14.63 -1.35
C PRO A 87 -0.39 -14.09 0.07
N CYS A 88 -0.68 -14.90 1.09
CA CYS A 88 -0.22 -14.59 2.45
C CYS A 88 1.31 -14.69 2.55
N PRO A 89 1.97 -14.12 3.57
CA PRO A 89 3.44 -14.08 3.63
C PRO A 89 4.06 -15.48 3.70
N VAL A 90 3.43 -16.40 4.43
CA VAL A 90 3.83 -17.81 4.48
C VAL A 90 3.77 -18.45 3.09
N CYS A 91 2.70 -18.21 2.34
CA CYS A 91 2.59 -18.72 0.97
C CYS A 91 3.60 -18.05 0.04
N ALA A 92 3.81 -16.74 0.13
CA ALA A 92 4.79 -16.02 -0.68
C ALA A 92 6.21 -16.52 -0.44
N ARG A 93 6.58 -16.81 0.82
CA ARG A 93 7.86 -17.42 1.18
C ARG A 93 8.02 -18.82 0.56
N ASN A 94 7.02 -19.68 0.74
CA ASN A 94 7.06 -21.04 0.17
C ASN A 94 7.11 -21.01 -1.37
N VAL A 95 6.42 -20.06 -2.02
CA VAL A 95 6.53 -19.82 -3.46
C VAL A 95 7.96 -19.47 -3.85
N ALA A 96 8.59 -18.56 -3.09
CA ALA A 96 9.96 -18.12 -3.35
C ALA A 96 10.97 -19.27 -3.23
N GLU A 97 10.86 -20.06 -2.15
CA GLU A 97 11.72 -21.22 -1.90
C GLU A 97 11.59 -22.26 -3.02
N PHE A 98 10.36 -22.58 -3.43
CA PHE A 98 10.11 -23.49 -4.54
C PHE A 98 10.76 -23.02 -5.86
N LEU A 99 10.65 -21.72 -6.19
CA LEU A 99 11.24 -21.17 -7.41
C LEU A 99 12.76 -21.09 -7.36
N ALA A 100 13.34 -20.97 -6.16
CA ALA A 100 14.79 -21.00 -5.97
C ALA A 100 15.36 -22.41 -6.15
N GLU A 101 14.61 -23.44 -5.73
CA GLU A 101 15.00 -24.84 -5.90
C GLU A 101 14.86 -25.34 -7.35
N ASP A 102 13.82 -24.91 -8.08
CA ASP A 102 13.55 -25.34 -9.45
C ASP A 102 13.80 -24.22 -10.48
N GLY A 103 15.07 -24.06 -10.89
CA GLY A 103 15.49 -23.07 -11.90
C GLY A 103 14.90 -23.27 -13.31
N LYS A 104 14.15 -24.36 -13.56
CA LYS A 104 13.45 -24.60 -14.83
C LYS A 104 12.03 -24.05 -14.82
N VAL A 105 11.54 -23.52 -13.69
CA VAL A 105 10.19 -22.96 -13.59
C VAL A 105 10.25 -21.44 -13.48
N THR A 106 9.42 -20.81 -14.29
CA THR A 106 9.19 -19.37 -14.30
C THR A 106 7.76 -19.12 -13.85
N LEU A 107 7.53 -18.23 -12.88
CA LEU A 107 6.19 -17.93 -12.38
C LEU A 107 5.89 -16.43 -12.45
N THR A 108 4.83 -16.08 -13.17
CA THR A 108 4.25 -14.73 -13.23
C THR A 108 2.95 -14.73 -12.45
N ILE A 109 2.71 -13.71 -11.61
CA ILE A 109 1.48 -13.62 -10.81
C ILE A 109 0.84 -12.25 -11.04
N PHE A 110 -0.40 -12.26 -11.53
CA PHE A 110 -1.28 -11.11 -11.62
C PHE A 110 -2.23 -11.11 -10.44
N VAL A 111 -2.29 -10.00 -9.72
CA VAL A 111 -3.05 -9.87 -8.47
C VAL A 111 -4.17 -8.85 -8.65
N ALA A 112 -5.41 -9.21 -8.32
CA ALA A 112 -6.55 -8.30 -8.37
C ALA A 112 -6.68 -7.42 -7.12
N ASN A 113 -6.41 -7.97 -5.93
CA ASN A 113 -6.53 -7.28 -4.64
C ASN A 113 -5.38 -7.64 -3.70
N LEU A 114 -4.97 -6.74 -2.80
CA LEU A 114 -3.90 -7.03 -1.84
C LEU A 114 -4.42 -7.44 -0.48
N PHE A 115 -4.02 -8.63 -0.06
CA PHE A 115 -4.40 -9.28 1.18
C PHE A 115 -3.59 -8.72 2.35
N TYR A 116 -4.23 -8.34 3.46
CA TYR A 116 -3.57 -7.86 4.69
C TYR A 116 -2.50 -6.75 4.48
N PHE A 117 -2.66 -5.86 3.50
CA PHE A 117 -1.70 -4.76 3.31
C PHE A 117 -1.60 -3.85 4.55
N TRP A 118 -2.61 -3.87 5.43
CA TRP A 118 -2.63 -3.15 6.70
C TRP A 118 -1.87 -3.86 7.84
N ASP A 119 -1.48 -5.13 7.68
CA ASP A 119 -0.75 -5.89 8.70
C ASP A 119 0.77 -5.57 8.63
N PRO A 120 1.38 -5.04 9.72
CA PRO A 120 2.81 -4.76 9.81
C PRO A 120 3.69 -5.96 9.46
N HIS A 121 3.34 -7.15 9.96
CA HIS A 121 4.12 -8.36 9.72
C HIS A 121 4.01 -8.81 8.27
N TYR A 122 2.87 -8.57 7.63
CA TYR A 122 2.71 -8.80 6.21
C TYR A 122 3.65 -7.90 5.40
N ARG A 123 3.65 -6.59 5.68
CA ARG A 123 4.52 -5.62 4.98
C ARG A 123 6.00 -5.92 5.22
N GLU A 124 6.43 -6.14 6.46
CA GLU A 124 7.83 -6.44 6.80
C GLU A 124 8.33 -7.73 6.16
N GLU A 125 7.51 -8.79 6.18
CA GLU A 125 7.88 -10.06 5.57
C GLU A 125 7.98 -9.93 4.04
N PHE A 126 7.04 -9.22 3.40
CA PHE A 126 7.14 -8.92 1.97
C PHE A 126 8.32 -8.00 1.63
N CYS A 127 8.67 -7.02 2.48
CA CYS A 127 9.86 -6.20 2.32
C CYS A 127 11.15 -7.01 2.49
N ARG A 128 11.25 -7.90 3.49
CA ARG A 128 12.39 -8.82 3.65
C ARG A 128 12.55 -9.76 2.47
N LEU A 129 11.43 -10.25 1.95
CA LEU A 129 11.34 -11.03 0.72
C LEU A 129 11.89 -10.21 -0.47
N CYS A 130 11.50 -8.93 -0.61
CA CYS A 130 12.03 -8.02 -1.65
C CYS A 130 13.50 -7.61 -1.45
N GLN A 131 14.00 -7.50 -0.22
CA GLN A 131 15.38 -7.09 0.11
C GLN A 131 16.41 -8.19 -0.17
N LYS A 132 16.00 -9.47 -0.26
CA LYS A 132 16.86 -10.55 -0.75
C LYS A 132 17.19 -10.47 -2.25
N ARG A 133 16.79 -9.39 -2.93
CA ARG A 133 17.06 -9.03 -4.34
C ARG A 133 18.54 -9.03 -4.71
N ASP A 134 19.44 -8.83 -3.75
CA ASP A 134 20.90 -8.85 -3.99
C ASP A 134 21.53 -10.25 -3.86
N SER A 135 20.73 -11.30 -3.63
CA SER A 135 21.22 -12.67 -3.67
C SER A 135 21.29 -13.18 -5.12
N PRO A 136 22.45 -13.64 -5.62
CA PRO A 136 22.65 -14.02 -7.03
C PRO A 136 21.85 -15.25 -7.49
N HIS A 137 21.05 -15.86 -6.61
CA HIS A 137 20.28 -17.07 -6.87
C HIS A 137 18.75 -16.84 -7.00
N LEU A 138 18.27 -15.60 -6.95
CA LEU A 138 16.82 -15.33 -7.00
C LEU A 138 16.31 -15.14 -8.45
N PRO A 139 15.29 -15.89 -8.93
CA PRO A 139 14.84 -15.82 -10.33
C PRO A 139 14.24 -14.46 -10.72
N LYS A 140 14.51 -13.99 -11.94
CA LYS A 140 14.01 -12.73 -12.55
C LYS A 140 12.49 -12.50 -12.45
N HIS A 141 11.70 -13.54 -12.19
CA HIS A 141 10.24 -13.49 -12.12
C HIS A 141 9.71 -13.18 -10.72
N TYR A 142 10.50 -13.50 -9.68
CA TYR A 142 10.28 -13.00 -8.33
C TYR A 142 10.37 -11.47 -8.29
N THR A 143 11.31 -10.90 -9.07
CA THR A 143 11.45 -9.46 -9.26
C THR A 143 10.18 -8.81 -9.81
N LEU A 144 9.42 -9.45 -10.71
CA LEU A 144 8.20 -8.88 -11.28
C LEU A 144 7.03 -8.85 -10.27
N LEU A 145 6.88 -9.92 -9.48
CA LEU A 145 5.92 -9.94 -8.36
C LEU A 145 6.27 -8.85 -7.32
N CYS A 146 7.56 -8.69 -7.00
CA CYS A 146 8.07 -7.65 -6.11
C CYS A 146 8.00 -6.23 -6.70
N ILE A 147 7.99 -6.05 -8.02
CA ILE A 147 7.78 -4.74 -8.67
C ILE A 147 6.31 -4.35 -8.56
N THR A 148 5.38 -5.24 -8.96
CA THR A 148 3.94 -4.95 -8.88
C THR A 148 3.45 -4.84 -7.44
N LEU A 149 4.00 -5.63 -6.51
CA LEU A 149 3.75 -5.47 -5.08
C LEU A 149 4.54 -4.30 -4.48
N GLY A 150 5.73 -3.99 -4.97
CA GLY A 150 6.58 -2.87 -4.53
C GLY A 150 6.10 -1.52 -5.04
N GLU A 151 5.23 -1.45 -6.05
CA GLU A 151 4.49 -0.22 -6.37
C GLU A 151 3.33 0.04 -5.40
N VAL A 152 2.88 -1.01 -4.68
CA VAL A 152 1.79 -0.91 -3.69
C VAL A 152 2.26 -1.04 -2.23
N LEU A 153 3.44 -1.63 -2.02
CA LEU A 153 4.14 -1.84 -0.73
C LEU A 153 5.48 -1.08 -0.68
N GLY A 154 5.84 -0.36 -1.74
CA GLY A 154 7.11 0.34 -1.85
C GLY A 154 7.24 1.41 -0.78
N HIS A 155 8.48 1.64 -0.36
CA HIS A 155 8.79 2.80 0.46
C HIS A 155 8.76 4.10 -0.36
N LEU A 156 8.66 4.01 -1.70
CA LEU A 156 8.82 5.13 -2.62
C LEU A 156 7.68 5.21 -3.67
N ILE A 157 7.17 6.42 -3.90
CA ILE A 157 6.11 6.82 -4.81
C ILE A 157 6.74 7.20 -6.16
N ALA A 158 6.12 6.81 -7.27
CA ALA A 158 6.55 7.27 -8.58
C ALA A 158 6.37 8.80 -8.70
N PRO A 159 7.37 9.56 -9.21
CA PRO A 159 7.29 11.02 -9.30
C PRO A 159 6.03 11.56 -9.98
N GLY A 160 5.58 10.92 -11.07
CA GLY A 160 4.34 11.30 -11.76
C GLY A 160 3.10 11.15 -10.87
N THR A 161 3.04 10.10 -10.06
CA THR A 161 1.95 9.86 -9.10
C THR A 161 1.95 10.92 -8.00
N PHE A 162 3.11 11.30 -7.49
CA PHE A 162 3.21 12.36 -6.48
C PHE A 162 2.73 13.70 -7.05
N THR A 163 3.29 14.16 -8.17
CA THR A 163 2.90 15.44 -8.78
C THR A 163 1.42 15.47 -9.12
N TYR A 164 0.87 14.35 -9.64
CA TYR A 164 -0.54 14.25 -9.95
C TYR A 164 -1.44 14.35 -8.72
N ASN A 165 -1.07 13.73 -7.60
CA ASN A 165 -1.95 13.62 -6.42
C ASN A 165 -1.73 14.74 -5.40
N PHE A 166 -0.49 15.14 -5.12
CA PHE A 166 -0.12 16.10 -4.09
C PHE A 166 -0.18 17.55 -4.53
N THR A 167 -0.42 17.86 -5.80
CA THR A 167 -0.52 19.28 -6.19
C THR A 167 -1.64 20.02 -5.47
N ASN A 168 -1.35 21.24 -5.04
CA ASN A 168 -2.27 22.13 -4.34
C ASN A 168 -3.08 23.06 -5.27
N ASP A 169 -3.02 22.83 -6.58
CA ASP A 169 -3.78 23.59 -7.57
C ASP A 169 -5.30 23.40 -7.36
N PRO A 170 -6.07 24.49 -7.12
CA PRO A 170 -7.50 24.42 -6.87
C PRO A 170 -8.34 24.07 -8.11
N TRP A 171 -7.78 24.19 -9.33
CA TRP A 171 -8.51 23.99 -10.58
C TRP A 171 -8.58 22.55 -11.07
N VAL A 172 -7.91 21.65 -10.36
CA VAL A 172 -7.84 20.26 -10.82
C VAL A 172 -9.07 19.49 -10.35
N LEU A 173 -9.85 19.05 -11.33
CA LEU A 173 -11.05 18.26 -11.16
C LEU A 173 -10.72 16.75 -11.06
N ALA A 174 -11.61 15.98 -10.43
CA ALA A 174 -11.63 14.51 -10.45
C ALA A 174 -10.50 13.75 -9.71
N ARG A 175 -10.00 14.26 -8.58
CA ARG A 175 -9.10 13.51 -7.68
C ARG A 175 -9.86 12.80 -6.57
N HIS A 176 -10.29 11.57 -6.85
CA HIS A 176 -11.06 10.75 -5.92
C HIS A 176 -10.20 9.91 -4.95
N GLN A 177 -8.87 9.92 -5.10
CA GLN A 177 -7.96 9.16 -4.25
C GLN A 177 -7.18 10.07 -3.30
N THR A 178 -7.06 9.63 -2.04
CA THR A 178 -6.18 10.24 -1.04
C THR A 178 -4.90 9.41 -0.93
N TYR A 179 -3.77 10.11 -0.95
CA TYR A 179 -2.43 9.57 -0.72
C TYR A 179 -1.94 10.11 0.61
N LEU A 180 -1.31 9.26 1.40
CA LEU A 180 -0.72 9.60 2.69
C LEU A 180 0.72 9.10 2.74
N CYS A 181 1.68 9.98 3.00
CA CYS A 181 3.04 9.61 3.43
C CYS A 181 3.15 9.83 4.93
N TYR A 182 3.93 9.01 5.64
CA TYR A 182 4.11 9.18 7.07
C TYR A 182 5.54 8.89 7.54
N GLU A 183 5.92 9.58 8.61
CA GLU A 183 7.14 9.34 9.36
C GLU A 183 6.86 9.28 10.83
N VAL A 184 7.75 8.60 11.54
CA VAL A 184 7.56 8.25 12.93
C VAL A 184 8.85 8.54 13.66
N GLU A 185 8.73 9.27 14.74
CA GLU A 185 9.83 9.65 15.59
C GLU A 185 9.57 9.09 16.98
N ASP A 186 10.59 8.44 17.55
CA ASP A 186 10.61 8.10 18.96
C ASP A 186 10.97 9.35 19.76
N LEU A 187 10.21 9.63 20.81
CA LEU A 187 10.44 10.76 21.71
C LEU A 187 11.15 10.22 22.96
N HIS A 188 12.47 10.10 22.89
CA HIS A 188 13.29 9.69 24.03
C HIS A 188 13.97 10.89 24.69
N ASN A 189 13.62 11.18 25.96
CA ASN A 189 14.26 12.21 26.79
C ASN A 189 14.46 13.57 26.09
N GLY A 190 13.46 14.05 25.34
CA GLY A 190 13.51 15.35 24.66
C GLY A 190 14.24 15.37 23.32
N THR A 191 14.75 14.23 22.84
CA THR A 191 15.37 14.10 21.51
C THR A 191 14.42 13.34 20.58
N CYS A 192 14.13 13.89 19.40
CA CYS A 192 13.35 13.22 18.35
C CYS A 192 14.29 12.34 17.52
N VAL A 193 14.13 11.02 17.58
CA VAL A 193 14.92 10.08 16.77
C VAL A 193 14.04 9.51 15.66
N PRO A 194 14.35 9.78 14.37
CA PRO A 194 13.61 9.21 13.26
C PRO A 194 13.72 7.68 13.27
N LEU A 195 12.57 7.00 13.22
CA LEU A 195 12.52 5.56 13.03
C LEU A 195 12.38 5.30 11.52
N ASP A 196 13.49 5.33 10.78
CA ASP A 196 13.50 5.11 9.31
C ASP A 196 12.83 3.79 8.89
N GLN A 197 12.82 2.79 9.78
CA GLN A 197 12.12 1.51 9.60
C GLN A 197 10.58 1.64 9.60
N HIS A 198 10.04 2.79 9.97
CA HIS A 198 8.60 3.09 10.04
C HIS A 198 8.21 4.31 9.21
N ARG A 199 8.87 4.49 8.06
CA ARG A 199 8.45 5.42 7.01
C ARG A 199 7.76 4.68 5.86
N GLY A 200 6.73 5.29 5.28
CA GLY A 200 6.06 4.72 4.12
C GLY A 200 4.87 5.55 3.60
N PHE A 201 4.13 4.98 2.65
CA PHE A 201 2.91 5.58 2.12
C PHE A 201 1.71 4.61 2.16
N ILE A 202 0.50 5.18 2.16
CA ILE A 202 -0.78 4.46 2.13
C ILE A 202 -1.66 5.08 1.03
N LEU A 203 -2.37 4.22 0.30
CA LEU A 203 -3.41 4.56 -0.66
C LEU A 203 -4.77 4.31 0.00
N ASN A 204 -5.79 5.14 -0.27
CA ASN A 204 -7.25 4.88 -0.13
C ASN A 204 -8.03 5.84 0.81
N GLU A 205 -9.37 5.79 0.74
CA GLU A 205 -10.32 6.65 1.46
C GLU A 205 -10.29 6.54 3.00
N LEU A 206 -9.52 5.61 3.58
CA LEU A 206 -9.45 5.34 5.04
C LEU A 206 -8.02 5.46 5.63
N CYS A 207 -7.08 6.06 4.88
CA CYS A 207 -5.62 6.10 5.14
C CYS A 207 -5.19 6.31 6.61
N LEU A 208 -5.84 7.22 7.34
CA LEU A 208 -5.40 7.61 8.68
C LEU A 208 -5.86 6.62 9.76
N LEU A 209 -6.96 5.90 9.54
CA LEU A 209 -7.52 4.92 10.48
C LEU A 209 -6.79 3.58 10.43
N ASP A 210 -6.40 3.18 9.22
CA ASP A 210 -5.55 2.00 9.00
C ASP A 210 -4.19 2.22 9.66
N LEU A 211 -3.66 3.44 9.54
CA LEU A 211 -2.45 3.87 10.22
C LEU A 211 -2.61 3.86 11.75
N ILE A 212 -3.70 4.39 12.30
CA ILE A 212 -4.00 4.32 13.74
C ILE A 212 -4.04 2.88 14.28
N SER A 213 -4.65 1.97 13.53
CA SER A 213 -4.74 0.56 13.92
C SER A 213 -3.36 -0.11 14.00
N PHE A 214 -2.41 0.32 13.15
CA PHE A 214 -1.02 -0.10 13.19
C PHE A 214 -0.30 0.37 14.47
N TRP A 215 -0.59 1.58 14.96
CA TRP A 215 0.08 2.18 16.13
C TRP A 215 -0.40 1.66 17.49
N LYS A 216 -1.64 1.15 17.58
CA LYS A 216 -2.17 0.52 18.81
C LYS A 216 -1.27 -0.60 19.37
N LEU A 217 -0.35 -1.15 18.58
CA LEU A 217 0.50 -2.28 18.93
C LEU A 217 1.80 -1.91 19.70
N LYS A 218 2.19 -0.63 19.80
CA LYS A 218 3.42 -0.20 20.51
C LYS A 218 3.09 0.58 21.79
N GLN A 219 2.69 -0.12 22.85
CA GLN A 219 2.19 0.48 24.11
C GLN A 219 3.25 1.04 25.08
N ALA A 220 4.55 1.10 24.72
CA ALA A 220 5.62 1.32 25.71
C ALA A 220 6.42 2.64 25.58
N GLN A 221 6.19 3.49 24.57
CA GLN A 221 7.01 4.67 24.31
C GLN A 221 6.17 5.85 23.79
N HIS A 222 6.63 7.08 24.04
CA HIS A 222 6.08 8.26 23.40
C HIS A 222 6.55 8.33 21.95
N TYR A 223 5.63 8.47 21.00
CA TYR A 223 5.97 8.59 19.59
C TYR A 223 5.23 9.75 18.95
N ARG A 224 5.85 10.36 17.95
CA ARG A 224 5.21 11.35 17.08
C ARG A 224 5.11 10.78 15.68
N VAL A 225 3.91 10.83 15.13
CA VAL A 225 3.68 10.54 13.71
C VAL A 225 3.47 11.85 12.98
N THR A 226 4.19 12.04 11.87
CA THR A 226 3.97 13.15 10.95
C THR A 226 3.39 12.60 9.66
N CYS A 227 2.20 13.06 9.27
CA CYS A 227 1.48 12.63 8.08
C CYS A 227 1.46 13.75 7.04
N PHE A 228 1.83 13.42 5.80
CA PHE A 228 1.71 14.29 4.62
C PHE A 228 0.62 13.72 3.71
N ILE A 229 -0.50 14.42 3.57
CA ILE A 229 -1.70 13.91 2.90
C ILE A 229 -2.13 14.77 1.72
N SER A 230 -2.55 14.15 0.63
CA SER A 230 -2.99 14.87 -0.57
C SER A 230 -4.34 15.60 -0.39
N TRP A 231 -5.16 15.15 0.56
CA TRP A 231 -6.42 15.75 0.96
C TRP A 231 -6.56 15.71 2.48
N SER A 232 -7.03 16.80 3.09
CA SER A 232 -7.30 16.85 4.53
C SER A 232 -8.31 15.76 4.94
N PRO A 233 -8.27 15.28 6.20
CA PRO A 233 -9.18 14.24 6.64
C PRO A 233 -10.63 14.70 6.55
N CYS A 234 -11.53 13.79 6.18
CA CYS A 234 -12.96 14.05 6.22
C CYS A 234 -13.50 14.01 7.66
N PHE A 235 -14.79 14.33 7.86
CA PHE A 235 -15.39 14.40 9.21
C PHE A 235 -15.21 13.09 10.00
N SER A 236 -15.57 11.96 9.41
CA SER A 236 -15.51 10.65 10.09
C SER A 236 -14.08 10.18 10.37
N CYS A 237 -13.13 10.49 9.48
CA CYS A 237 -11.72 10.22 9.71
C CYS A 237 -11.19 11.07 10.86
N ALA A 238 -11.46 12.38 10.83
CA ALA A 238 -11.03 13.33 11.84
C ALA A 238 -11.57 12.97 13.24
N GLU A 239 -12.83 12.56 13.33
CA GLU A 239 -13.47 12.18 14.59
C GLU A 239 -12.79 10.97 15.24
N LYS A 240 -12.61 9.89 14.48
CA LYS A 240 -11.97 8.66 14.96
C LYS A 240 -10.50 8.84 15.33
N VAL A 241 -9.79 9.73 14.62
CA VAL A 241 -8.39 10.06 14.95
C VAL A 241 -8.31 10.82 16.26
N ALA A 242 -9.19 11.80 16.46
CA ALA A 242 -9.27 12.52 17.72
C ALA A 242 -9.59 11.58 18.89
N GLU A 243 -10.52 10.64 18.70
CA GLU A 243 -10.83 9.59 19.69
C GLU A 243 -9.62 8.72 20.00
N PHE A 244 -8.89 8.27 18.98
CA PHE A 244 -7.67 7.49 19.16
C PHE A 244 -6.63 8.23 20.00
N LEU A 245 -6.36 9.52 19.71
CA LEU A 245 -5.36 10.29 20.45
C LEU A 245 -5.78 10.52 21.91
N GLN A 246 -7.08 10.70 22.16
CA GLN A 246 -7.63 10.75 23.53
C GLN A 246 -7.43 9.43 24.29
N GLU A 247 -7.56 8.29 23.61
CA GLU A 247 -7.31 6.96 24.19
C GLU A 247 -5.81 6.63 24.35
N ASN A 248 -4.92 7.34 23.66
CA ASN A 248 -3.50 7.00 23.55
C ASN A 248 -2.62 8.24 23.81
N PRO A 249 -2.45 8.66 25.08
CA PRO A 249 -1.73 9.89 25.45
C PRO A 249 -0.23 9.86 25.13
N TYR A 250 0.32 8.70 24.79
CA TYR A 250 1.71 8.52 24.36
C TYR A 250 1.89 8.78 22.85
N ALA A 251 0.80 8.90 22.10
CA ALA A 251 0.81 9.15 20.66
C ALA A 251 0.62 10.65 20.38
N SER A 252 1.51 11.23 19.59
CA SER A 252 1.34 12.56 19.02
C SER A 252 1.19 12.46 17.50
N LEU A 253 0.36 13.30 16.91
CA LEU A 253 0.11 13.31 15.47
C LEU A 253 0.22 14.73 14.91
N CYS A 254 1.03 14.92 13.88
CA CYS A 254 1.08 16.15 13.09
C CYS A 254 0.61 15.87 11.67
N ILE A 255 -0.26 16.71 11.12
CA ILE A 255 -0.83 16.52 9.78
C ILE A 255 -0.50 17.71 8.88
N PHE A 256 0.13 17.45 7.75
CA PHE A 256 0.30 18.41 6.66
C PHE A 256 -0.56 17.99 5.47
N ALA A 257 -1.55 18.80 5.11
CA ALA A 257 -2.44 18.54 3.98
C ALA A 257 -2.08 19.40 2.78
N ALA A 258 -1.98 18.80 1.59
CA ALA A 258 -1.79 19.54 0.35
C ALA A 258 -3.03 20.37 -0.03
N ARG A 259 -4.22 19.85 0.27
CA ARG A 259 -5.52 20.47 -0.05
C ARG A 259 -6.53 20.23 1.06
N ILE A 260 -7.54 21.10 1.15
CA ILE A 260 -8.67 20.96 2.07
C ILE A 260 -9.80 20.20 1.37
N CYS A 261 -10.21 19.06 1.93
CA CYS A 261 -11.36 18.29 1.47
C CYS A 261 -12.66 18.90 2.02
N ASP A 262 -13.47 19.50 1.15
CA ASP A 262 -14.74 20.15 1.49
C ASP A 262 -15.99 19.44 0.93
N TYR A 263 -15.81 18.25 0.36
CA TYR A 263 -16.89 17.45 -0.23
C TYR A 263 -17.91 16.94 0.78
N GLN A 264 -17.49 16.66 2.02
CA GLN A 264 -18.38 16.12 3.07
C GLN A 264 -18.86 17.22 4.01
N GLN A 265 -20.16 17.21 4.31
CA GLN A 265 -20.72 18.06 5.36
C GLN A 265 -20.03 17.79 6.70
N GLY A 266 -19.79 18.84 7.47
CA GLY A 266 -19.15 18.74 8.78
C GLY A 266 -17.62 18.65 8.75
N TYR A 267 -16.94 18.68 7.59
CA TYR A 267 -15.47 18.64 7.53
C TYR A 267 -14.81 19.69 8.43
N LYS A 268 -15.33 20.93 8.45
CA LYS A 268 -14.86 22.01 9.35
C LYS A 268 -14.94 21.64 10.83
N LYS A 269 -15.99 20.91 11.24
CA LYS A 269 -16.15 20.41 12.61
C LYS A 269 -15.13 19.31 12.91
N GLY A 270 -14.90 18.42 11.94
CA GLY A 270 -13.88 17.38 12.04
C GLY A 270 -12.48 17.95 12.23
N LEU A 271 -12.08 18.90 11.37
CA LEU A 271 -10.76 19.54 11.45
C LEU A 271 -10.55 20.27 12.78
N ARG A 272 -11.57 20.97 13.30
CA ARG A 272 -11.51 21.59 14.63
C ARG A 272 -11.39 20.57 15.76
N ARG A 273 -12.05 19.41 15.64
CA ARG A 273 -11.97 18.33 16.63
C ARG A 273 -10.58 17.70 16.67
N LEU A 274 -9.93 17.54 15.51
CA LEU A 274 -8.53 17.11 15.43
C LEU A 274 -7.60 18.10 16.12
N ASP A 275 -7.72 19.38 15.80
CA ASP A 275 -6.90 20.45 16.38
C ASP A 275 -7.06 20.52 17.91
N GLY A 276 -8.30 20.41 18.39
CA GLY A 276 -8.60 20.34 19.83
C GLY A 276 -8.17 19.04 20.52
N ALA A 277 -7.80 18.00 19.78
CA ALA A 277 -7.25 16.74 20.29
C ALA A 277 -5.71 16.70 20.21
N GLU A 278 -5.07 17.88 20.17
CA GLU A 278 -3.61 18.04 20.08
C GLU A 278 -2.99 17.42 18.81
N ALA A 279 -3.79 17.31 17.74
CA ALA A 279 -3.34 16.87 16.42
C ALA A 279 -3.27 18.05 15.45
N PRO A 280 -2.23 18.90 15.52
CA PRO A 280 -2.15 20.10 14.68
C PRO A 280 -2.21 19.73 13.19
N ILE A 281 -3.12 20.40 12.48
CA ILE A 281 -3.24 20.31 11.03
C ILE A 281 -2.76 21.60 10.37
N SER A 282 -1.87 21.47 9.39
CA SER A 282 -1.31 22.57 8.61
C SER A 282 -1.42 22.28 7.11
N VAL A 283 -1.31 23.32 6.29
CA VAL A 283 -1.21 23.18 4.83
C VAL A 283 0.25 22.99 4.45
N MET A 284 0.53 22.05 3.53
CA MET A 284 1.87 21.84 2.99
C MET A 284 2.36 23.09 2.25
N LYS A 285 3.60 23.51 2.53
CA LYS A 285 4.34 24.55 1.82
C LYS A 285 5.43 23.90 0.97
N TYR A 286 6.22 24.73 0.30
CA TYR A 286 7.38 24.27 -0.48
C TYR A 286 8.27 23.29 0.30
N SER A 287 8.55 23.57 1.58
CA SER A 287 9.38 22.71 2.45
C SER A 287 8.81 21.31 2.59
N GLU A 288 7.53 21.17 2.86
CA GLU A 288 6.91 19.84 3.05
C GLU A 288 6.79 19.09 1.72
N PHE A 289 6.51 19.77 0.61
CA PHE A 289 6.50 19.12 -0.71
C PHE A 289 7.88 18.62 -1.12
N ARG A 290 8.91 19.44 -0.90
CA ARG A 290 10.30 19.05 -1.15
C ARG A 290 10.73 17.90 -0.25
N HIS A 291 10.40 17.98 1.04
CA HIS A 291 10.67 16.90 2.00
C HIS A 291 10.03 15.59 1.54
N CYS A 292 8.76 15.64 1.11
CA CYS A 292 8.11 14.45 0.60
C CYS A 292 8.80 13.88 -0.63
N TRP A 293 9.20 14.75 -1.56
CA TRP A 293 9.93 14.37 -2.76
C TRP A 293 11.24 13.66 -2.44
N ASP A 294 12.02 14.23 -1.52
CA ASP A 294 13.34 13.71 -1.15
C ASP A 294 13.25 12.42 -0.29
N SER A 295 12.13 12.21 0.43
CA SER A 295 11.99 11.13 1.42
C SER A 295 11.14 9.95 0.96
N PHE A 296 10.13 10.18 0.12
CA PHE A 296 9.14 9.17 -0.25
C PHE A 296 9.05 8.91 -1.74
N LEU A 297 9.89 9.48 -2.61
CA LEU A 297 9.80 9.22 -4.05
C LEU A 297 11.03 8.52 -4.58
N ASP A 298 10.84 7.71 -5.62
CA ASP A 298 11.94 7.22 -6.43
C ASP A 298 12.31 8.30 -7.46
N HIS A 299 12.93 9.36 -6.98
CA HIS A 299 13.26 10.53 -7.79
C HIS A 299 14.56 10.36 -8.59
N GLN A 300 15.27 9.23 -8.48
CA GLN A 300 16.47 8.89 -9.27
C GLN A 300 17.54 10.01 -9.27
N GLY A 301 17.65 10.76 -8.17
CA GLY A 301 18.58 11.89 -8.04
C GLY A 301 18.09 13.21 -8.66
N HIS A 302 16.91 13.25 -9.28
CA HIS A 302 16.31 14.48 -9.78
C HIS A 302 15.77 15.33 -8.62
N PRO A 303 16.03 16.66 -8.63
CA PRO A 303 15.52 17.56 -7.60
C PRO A 303 14.03 17.85 -7.78
N PHE A 304 13.35 18.14 -6.66
CA PHE A 304 11.95 18.58 -6.68
C PHE A 304 11.76 19.82 -7.58
N GLN A 305 10.83 19.72 -8.53
CA GLN A 305 10.40 20.83 -9.37
C GLN A 305 9.02 21.31 -8.90
N PRO A 306 8.90 22.50 -8.30
CA PRO A 306 7.60 23.03 -7.90
C PRO A 306 6.77 23.37 -9.15
N TRP A 307 5.46 23.13 -9.08
CA TRP A 307 4.52 23.58 -10.11
C TRP A 307 4.17 25.06 -9.95
N ASP A 308 3.62 25.64 -11.01
CA ASP A 308 3.23 27.04 -11.03
C ASP A 308 2.21 27.37 -9.94
N GLY A 309 2.47 28.46 -9.20
CA GLY A 309 1.58 28.96 -8.18
C GLY A 309 1.58 28.18 -6.86
N LEU A 310 2.46 27.19 -6.67
CA LEU A 310 2.53 26.38 -5.45
C LEU A 310 2.46 27.24 -4.17
N ASP A 311 3.32 28.24 -4.01
CA ASP A 311 3.36 29.06 -2.80
C ASP A 311 2.10 29.91 -2.61
N LYS A 312 1.57 30.48 -3.71
CA LYS A 312 0.35 31.28 -3.70
C LYS A 312 -0.85 30.44 -3.25
N HIS A 313 -0.97 29.21 -3.76
CA HIS A 313 -2.03 28.29 -3.38
C HIS A 313 -1.87 27.82 -1.93
N SER A 314 -0.64 27.50 -1.49
CA SER A 314 -0.37 27.15 -0.09
C SER A 314 -0.73 28.28 0.87
N GLN A 315 -0.45 29.54 0.51
CA GLN A 315 -0.82 30.70 1.34
C GLN A 315 -2.33 30.88 1.43
N ALA A 316 -3.04 30.80 0.30
CA ALA A 316 -4.50 30.92 0.28
C ALA A 316 -5.18 29.79 1.08
N LEU A 317 -4.72 28.54 0.91
CA LEU A 317 -5.22 27.39 1.65
C LEU A 317 -4.90 27.49 3.15
N SER A 318 -3.72 28.00 3.52
CA SER A 318 -3.36 28.23 4.92
C SER A 318 -4.30 29.23 5.59
N GLY A 319 -4.59 30.36 4.93
CA GLY A 319 -5.56 31.34 5.44
C GLY A 319 -6.97 30.76 5.58
N ARG A 320 -7.40 29.95 4.61
CA ARG A 320 -8.69 29.23 4.67
C ARG A 320 -8.73 28.23 5.83
N LEU A 321 -7.67 27.45 6.05
CA LEU A 321 -7.59 26.49 7.15
C LEU A 321 -7.63 27.21 8.49
N GLN A 322 -6.88 28.30 8.65
CA GLN A 322 -6.89 29.11 9.87
C GLN A 322 -8.28 29.63 10.21
N ALA A 323 -9.02 30.15 9.23
CA ALA A 323 -10.41 30.57 9.45
C ALA A 323 -11.31 29.42 9.92
N ILE A 324 -11.14 28.22 9.34
CA ILE A 324 -11.87 27.01 9.75
C ILE A 324 -11.56 26.63 11.20
N LEU A 325 -10.29 26.65 11.60
CA LEU A 325 -9.86 26.27 12.94
C LEU A 325 -10.32 27.29 14.00
N GLN A 326 -10.30 28.59 13.67
CA GLN A 326 -10.79 29.66 14.54
C GLN A 326 -12.33 29.73 14.65
N GLY A 327 -13.06 29.01 13.79
CA GLY A 327 -14.53 28.99 13.80
C GLY A 327 -15.19 30.20 13.13
N ASN A 328 -14.45 30.90 12.26
CA ASN A 328 -14.91 32.08 11.51
C ASN A 328 -15.65 31.73 10.20
#